data_AF-A0A816CE96-F1
#
_entry.id   AF-A0A816CE96-F1
#
_cell.length_a   1.000
_cell.length_b   1.000
_cell.length_c   1.000
_cell.angle_alpha   90.00
_cell.angle_beta   90.00
_cell.angle_gamma   90.00
#
_symmetry.space_group_name_H-M   'P 1'
#
loop_
_entity.id
_entity.type
_entity.pdbx_description
1 polymer ?
#
loop_
_entity_poly.entity_id
_entity_poly.type
_entity_poly.pdbx_seq_one_letter_code
_entity_poly.pdbx_strand_id
1 'polypeptide(L)'
;MMTKKHDLSRGSITKIRDKFGINLSNQNSPTTATATSLNQAVEQFLCNDEISRLSPDKKQMIDGRQIRYLLGHLINIHQRFIVETNHDCSYATFTRNVPQYIVKPKPSDWGTCLCM
;
A
#
# COMPACT_ATOMS: atom_id res chain seq x y z
N MET A 1 -43.01 2.50 48.72
CA MET A 1 -42.35 1.58 47.76
C MET A 1 -41.54 2.43 46.80
N MET A 2 -40.21 2.40 46.92
CA MET A 2 -39.26 3.23 46.17
C MET A 2 -38.63 2.42 45.04
N THR A 3 -38.76 2.86 43.79
CA THR A 3 -38.04 2.30 42.64
C THR A 3 -36.73 3.06 42.45
N LYS A 4 -35.58 2.42 42.76
CA LYS A 4 -34.24 2.94 42.44
C LYS A 4 -33.95 2.72 40.95
N LYS A 5 -33.75 3.82 40.22
CA LYS A 5 -33.18 3.81 38.86
C LYS A 5 -31.67 3.59 38.96
N HIS A 6 -31.13 2.61 38.25
CA HIS A 6 -29.70 2.39 38.16
C HIS A 6 -29.13 3.25 37.02
N ASP A 7 -28.36 4.28 37.38
CA ASP A 7 -27.56 5.07 36.44
C ASP A 7 -26.38 4.23 35.92
N LEU A 8 -26.39 3.88 34.64
CA LEU A 8 -25.22 3.36 33.92
C LEU A 8 -24.31 4.55 33.58
N SER A 9 -23.51 4.94 34.56
CA SER A 9 -22.43 5.92 34.43
C SER A 9 -21.44 5.51 33.33
N ARG A 10 -21.48 6.26 32.22
CA ARG A 10 -20.41 6.36 31.23
C ARG A 10 -19.12 6.83 31.92
N GLY A 11 -18.19 5.93 32.21
CA GLY A 11 -16.91 6.33 32.82
C GLY A 11 -15.89 5.22 33.08
N SER A 12 -15.91 4.12 32.32
CA SER A 12 -15.11 2.92 32.65
C SER A 12 -13.70 2.84 32.04
N ILE A 13 -13.37 3.66 31.04
CA ILE A 13 -12.05 3.53 30.37
C ILE A 13 -10.94 4.22 31.18
N THR A 14 -11.22 5.34 31.84
CA THR A 14 -10.21 6.12 32.57
C THR A 14 -9.67 5.36 33.78
N LYS A 15 -10.50 4.56 34.46
CA LYS A 15 -10.11 3.81 35.67
C LYS A 15 -9.19 2.62 35.39
N ILE A 16 -9.19 2.08 34.16
CA ILE A 16 -8.29 0.99 33.76
C ILE A 16 -6.86 1.54 33.63
N ARG A 17 -6.71 2.78 33.14
CA ARG A 17 -5.40 3.39 32.87
C ARG A 17 -4.56 3.58 34.13
N ASP A 18 -5.18 3.98 35.23
CA ASP A 18 -4.49 4.22 36.51
C ASP A 18 -4.15 2.92 37.25
N LYS A 19 -4.90 1.84 37.01
CA LYS A 19 -4.70 0.55 37.71
C LYS A 19 -3.55 -0.28 37.13
N PHE A 20 -3.19 -0.06 35.87
CA PHE A 20 -2.15 -0.85 35.16
C PHE A 20 -0.84 -0.10 34.91
N GLY A 21 -0.71 1.16 35.35
CA GLY A 21 0.57 1.89 35.30
C GLY A 21 1.22 1.93 33.91
N ILE A 22 0.41 1.91 32.84
CA ILE A 22 0.91 1.76 31.47
C ILE A 22 1.46 3.11 31.01
N ASN A 23 2.75 3.33 31.25
CA ASN A 23 3.43 4.55 30.83
C ASN A 23 3.90 4.38 29.37
N LEU A 24 3.13 4.90 28.42
CA LEU A 24 3.40 4.82 26.97
C LEU A 24 4.38 5.90 26.48
N SER A 25 5.32 6.34 27.32
CA SER A 25 6.20 7.49 27.01
C SER A 25 7.62 7.15 26.58
N ASN A 26 7.93 5.89 26.27
CA ASN A 26 9.27 5.53 25.82
C ASN A 26 9.25 4.56 24.64
N GLN A 27 8.95 5.09 23.44
CA GLN A 27 9.34 4.45 22.19
C GLN A 27 10.59 5.15 21.66
N ASN A 28 11.74 4.81 22.24
CA ASN A 28 13.00 4.92 21.49
C ASN A 28 12.97 3.82 20.42
N SER A 29 12.48 4.16 19.23
CA SER A 29 12.61 3.28 18.06
C SER A 29 14.09 3.17 17.69
N PRO A 30 14.64 1.95 17.57
CA PRO A 30 16.04 1.76 17.21
C PRO A 30 16.30 2.26 15.78
N THR A 31 17.21 3.23 15.68
CA THR A 31 17.73 3.79 14.44
C THR A 31 18.80 2.86 13.85
N THR A 32 18.46 1.83 13.09
CA THR A 32 19.43 1.04 12.30
C THR A 32 18.76 0.21 11.20
N ALA A 33 19.19 0.41 9.94
CA ALA A 33 18.79 -0.31 8.71
C ALA A 33 17.28 -0.29 8.39
N THR A 34 16.88 0.67 7.55
CA THR A 34 15.49 0.96 7.17
C THR A 34 14.74 -0.28 6.71
N ALA A 35 13.83 -0.79 7.55
CA ALA A 35 12.77 -1.69 7.09
C ALA A 35 11.94 -0.93 6.05
N THR A 36 12.20 -1.20 4.77
CA THR A 36 11.42 -0.63 3.67
C THR A 36 9.97 -1.05 3.86
N SER A 37 9.08 -0.08 3.97
CA SER A 37 7.65 -0.37 4.11
C SER A 37 7.17 -1.19 2.91
N LEU A 38 6.20 -2.08 3.10
CA LEU A 38 5.63 -2.88 2.01
C LEU A 38 5.22 -2.00 0.82
N ASN A 39 4.69 -0.82 1.09
CA ASN A 39 4.32 0.16 0.07
C ASN A 39 5.51 0.56 -0.82
N GLN A 40 6.63 0.94 -0.20
CA GLN A 40 7.85 1.31 -0.91
C GLN A 40 8.45 0.13 -1.66
N ALA A 41 8.42 -1.08 -1.08
CA ALA A 41 8.93 -2.28 -1.73
C ALA A 41 8.12 -2.60 -3.01
N VAL A 42 6.79 -2.51 -2.94
CA VAL A 42 5.90 -2.69 -4.10
C VAL A 42 6.14 -1.61 -5.15
N GLU A 43 6.25 -0.34 -4.75
CA GLU A 43 6.53 0.77 -5.67
C GLU A 43 7.86 0.58 -6.39
N GLN A 44 8.93 0.28 -5.66
CA GLN A 44 10.26 0.04 -6.23
C GLN A 44 10.27 -1.14 -7.19
N PHE A 45 9.63 -2.24 -6.81
CA PHE A 45 9.52 -3.43 -7.66
C PHE A 45 8.79 -3.14 -8.97
N LEU A 46 7.65 -2.45 -8.89
CA LEU A 46 6.86 -2.12 -10.08
C LEU A 46 7.54 -1.06 -10.96
N CYS A 47 8.44 -0.25 -10.42
CA CYS A 47 9.23 0.71 -11.22
C CYS A 47 10.32 0.04 -12.07
N ASN A 48 10.57 -1.26 -11.93
CA ASN A 48 11.48 -2.00 -12.81
C ASN A 48 10.89 -2.10 -14.23
N ASP A 49 11.70 -1.77 -15.25
CA ASP A 49 11.32 -1.78 -16.67
C ASP A 49 10.94 -3.17 -17.20
N GLU A 50 11.34 -4.24 -16.51
CA GLU A 50 10.89 -5.61 -16.79
C GLU A 50 9.46 -5.90 -16.30
N ILE A 51 8.94 -5.08 -15.39
CA ILE A 51 7.61 -5.24 -14.78
C ILE A 51 6.63 -4.22 -15.34
N SER A 52 7.06 -2.96 -15.46
CA SER A 52 6.28 -1.90 -16.09
C SER A 52 7.16 -0.94 -16.90
N ARG A 53 6.66 -0.50 -18.05
CA ARG A 53 7.35 0.49 -18.89
C ARG A 53 6.67 1.84 -18.83
N LEU A 54 7.48 2.91 -18.88
CA LEU A 54 6.94 4.26 -19.05
C LEU A 54 6.10 4.35 -20.33
N SER A 55 4.98 5.06 -20.24
CA SER A 55 4.13 5.37 -21.39
C SER A 55 4.96 6.13 -22.44
N PRO A 56 4.86 5.80 -23.74
CA PRO A 56 5.62 6.49 -24.78
C PRO A 56 5.20 7.96 -24.91
N ASP A 57 3.96 8.30 -24.56
CA ASP A 57 3.48 9.67 -24.59
C ASP A 57 3.73 10.38 -23.24
N LYS A 58 4.62 11.37 -23.25
CA LYS A 58 4.94 12.20 -22.08
C LYS A 58 3.75 13.04 -21.58
N LYS A 59 2.69 13.18 -22.37
CA LYS A 59 1.46 13.90 -21.96
C LYS A 59 0.64 13.11 -20.95
N GLN A 60 0.82 11.79 -20.88
CA GLN A 60 0.08 10.95 -19.96
C GLN A 60 0.74 10.97 -18.58
N MET A 61 0.21 11.82 -17.70
CA MET A 61 0.65 11.95 -16.31
C MET A 61 -0.51 11.79 -15.33
N ILE A 62 -0.24 11.13 -14.21
CA ILE A 62 -1.13 11.02 -13.04
C ILE A 62 -0.34 11.58 -11.86
N ASP A 63 -0.90 12.56 -11.16
CA ASP A 63 -0.27 13.24 -10.01
C ASP A 63 1.15 13.76 -10.31
N GLY A 64 1.37 14.29 -11.52
CA GLY A 64 2.67 14.81 -11.94
C GLY A 64 3.73 13.74 -12.23
N ARG A 65 3.35 12.45 -12.19
CA ARG A 65 4.22 11.33 -12.58
C ARG A 65 3.77 10.76 -13.92
N GLN A 66 4.73 10.44 -14.78
CA GLN A 66 4.46 9.78 -16.05
C GLN A 66 3.87 8.38 -15.80
N ILE A 67 2.82 8.05 -16.54
CA ILE A 67 2.16 6.75 -16.43
C ILE A 67 3.15 5.64 -16.81
N ARG A 68 3.10 4.51 -16.09
CA ARG A 68 3.76 3.26 -16.47
C ARG A 68 2.72 2.20 -16.80
N TYR A 69 2.93 1.46 -17.86
CA TYR A 69 2.11 0.32 -18.24
C TYR A 69 2.71 -0.99 -17.73
N LEU A 70 1.89 -1.77 -17.03
CA LEU A 70 2.24 -3.13 -16.63
C LEU A 70 2.47 -4.02 -17.85
N LEU A 71 3.55 -4.80 -17.83
CA LEU A 71 3.88 -5.76 -18.89
C LEU A 71 3.21 -7.13 -18.70
N GLY A 72 2.55 -7.35 -17.57
CA GLY A 72 1.87 -8.59 -17.24
C GLY A 72 0.65 -8.40 -16.35
N HIS A 73 -0.05 -9.49 -16.08
CA HIS A 73 -1.17 -9.49 -15.14
C HIS A 73 -0.66 -9.31 -13.71
N LEU A 74 -1.33 -8.48 -12.91
CA LEU A 74 -0.95 -8.21 -11.52
C LEU A 74 -0.84 -9.48 -10.67
N ILE A 75 -1.65 -10.50 -10.94
CA ILE A 75 -1.59 -11.79 -10.23
C ILE A 75 -0.24 -12.50 -10.43
N ASN A 76 0.28 -12.50 -11.65
CA ASN A 76 1.59 -13.11 -11.97
C ASN A 76 2.73 -12.24 -11.42
N ILE A 77 2.58 -10.92 -11.52
CA ILE A 77 3.53 -9.95 -10.99
C ILE A 77 3.62 -10.07 -9.46
N HIS A 78 2.50 -10.31 -8.76
CA HIS A 78 2.46 -10.53 -7.32
C HIS A 78 3.20 -11.81 -6.91
N GLN A 79 3.03 -12.91 -7.66
CA GLN A 79 3.81 -14.13 -7.43
C GLN A 79 5.31 -13.88 -7.61
N ARG A 80 5.69 -13.16 -8.68
CA ARG A 80 7.09 -12.76 -8.93
C ARG A 80 7.63 -11.87 -7.80
N PHE A 81 6.83 -10.93 -7.31
CA PHE A 81 7.17 -10.05 -6.19
C PHE A 81 7.50 -10.85 -4.92
N ILE A 82 6.67 -11.83 -4.55
CA ILE A 82 6.92 -12.67 -3.36
C ILE A 82 8.25 -13.42 -3.50
N VAL A 83 8.52 -14.00 -4.68
CA VAL A 83 9.74 -14.78 -4.92
C VAL A 83 11.00 -13.90 -4.91
N GLU A 84 10.96 -12.73 -5.56
CA GLU A 84 12.15 -11.89 -5.72
C GLU A 84 12.46 -11.04 -4.48
N THR A 85 11.43 -10.59 -3.77
CA THR A 85 11.61 -9.65 -2.64
C THR A 85 11.48 -10.32 -1.28
N ASN A 86 11.01 -11.57 -1.22
CA ASN A 86 10.73 -12.32 0.01
C ASN A 86 9.74 -11.60 0.96
N HIS A 87 8.95 -10.67 0.42
CA HIS A 87 7.86 -10.02 1.13
C HIS A 87 6.57 -10.81 0.94
N ASP A 88 6.18 -11.54 1.98
CA ASP A 88 4.89 -12.24 1.99
C ASP A 88 3.74 -11.24 2.20
N CYS A 89 2.80 -11.21 1.25
CA CYS A 89 1.59 -10.42 1.35
C CYS A 89 0.49 -11.03 0.49
N SER A 90 -0.77 -10.82 0.89
CA SER A 90 -1.91 -11.24 0.07
C SER A 90 -2.01 -10.41 -1.22
N TYR A 91 -2.59 -10.99 -2.27
CA TYR A 91 -2.85 -10.27 -3.52
C TYR A 91 -3.68 -8.99 -3.30
N ALA A 92 -4.66 -9.03 -2.40
CA ALA A 92 -5.47 -7.86 -2.05
C ALA A 92 -4.62 -6.76 -1.37
N THR A 93 -3.68 -7.14 -0.51
CA THR A 93 -2.74 -6.19 0.12
C THR A 93 -1.79 -5.61 -0.93
N PHE A 94 -1.24 -6.44 -1.81
CA PHE A 94 -0.36 -6.02 -2.90
C PHE A 94 -1.04 -4.98 -3.80
N THR A 95 -2.24 -5.29 -4.31
CA THR A 95 -2.99 -4.40 -5.21
C THR A 95 -3.34 -3.05 -4.57
N ARG A 96 -3.62 -2.99 -3.26
CA ARG A 96 -3.83 -1.73 -2.53
C ARG A 96 -2.58 -0.86 -2.45
N ASN A 97 -1.39 -1.47 -2.54
CA ASN A 97 -0.11 -0.77 -2.51
C ASN A 97 0.42 -0.43 -3.92
N VAL A 98 -0.26 -0.85 -4.99
CA VAL A 98 0.09 -0.48 -6.36
C VAL A 98 -0.12 1.03 -6.54
N PRO A 99 0.91 1.79 -6.96
CA PRO A 99 0.76 3.23 -7.21
C PRO A 99 -0.22 3.52 -8.36
N GLN A 100 -0.98 4.61 -8.24
CA GLN A 100 -2.03 4.97 -9.21
C GLN A 100 -1.51 5.28 -10.62
N TYR A 101 -0.25 5.73 -10.75
CA TYR A 101 0.39 5.99 -12.04
C TYR A 101 0.87 4.71 -12.74
N ILE A 102 0.73 3.54 -12.14
CA ILE A 102 1.04 2.24 -12.75
C ILE A 102 -0.26 1.57 -13.14
N VAL A 103 -0.54 1.52 -14.45
CA VAL A 103 -1.84 1.12 -14.98
C VAL A 103 -1.73 -0.08 -15.90
N LYS A 104 -2.82 -0.82 -16.02
CA LYS A 104 -2.94 -1.84 -17.07
C LYS A 104 -3.10 -1.12 -18.41
N PRO A 105 -2.28 -1.43 -19.42
CA PRO A 105 -2.43 -0.84 -20.74
C PRO A 105 -3.79 -1.17 -21.36
N LYS A 106 -4.45 -0.19 -21.98
CA LYS A 106 -5.62 -0.41 -22.85
C LYS A 106 -5.18 -0.38 -24.32
N PRO A 107 -5.93 -1.03 -25.23
CA PRO A 107 -5.63 -0.97 -26.66
C PRO A 107 -5.56 0.46 -27.22
N SER A 108 -6.35 1.38 -26.68
CA SER A 108 -6.34 2.81 -27.03
C SER A 108 -5.06 3.55 -26.65
N ASP A 109 -4.33 3.05 -25.64
CA ASP A 109 -3.24 3.78 -25.00
C ASP A 109 -1.93 3.67 -25.78
N TRP A 110 -1.79 2.63 -26.60
CA TRP A 110 -0.57 2.37 -27.37
C TRP A 110 -0.40 3.28 -28.59
N GLY A 111 -1.38 4.16 -28.84
CA GLY A 111 -1.51 4.81 -30.14
C GLY A 111 -1.75 3.75 -31.23
N THR A 112 -2.35 4.14 -32.34
CA THR A 112 -2.46 3.25 -33.48
C THR A 112 -1.04 2.91 -33.95
N CYS A 113 -0.51 1.71 -33.66
CA CYS A 113 0.61 1.20 -34.45
C CYS A 113 0.04 0.92 -35.84
N LEU A 114 0.17 1.88 -36.74
CA LEU A 114 0.20 1.61 -38.17
C LEU A 114 1.52 0.88 -38.45
N CYS A 115 1.61 -0.37 -38.03
CA CYS A 115 2.63 -1.25 -38.55
C CYS A 115 2.08 -1.79 -39.89
N MET A 116 2.48 -1.16 -41.00
CA MET A 116 2.28 -1.68 -42.36
C MET A 116 3.27 -2.80 -42.66
#